data_AF-A0A920B3H3-F1
#
_entry.id   AF-A0A920B3H3-F1
#
_cell.length_a   1.000
_cell.length_b   1.000
_cell.length_c   1.000
_cell.angle_alpha   90.00
_cell.angle_beta   90.00
_cell.angle_gamma   90.00
#
_symmetry.space_group_name_H-M   'P 1'
#
loop_
_entity.id
_entity.type
_entity.pdbx_description
1 polymer ?
#
loop_
_entity_poly.entity_id
_entity_poly.type
_entity_poly.pdbx_seq_one_letter_code
_entity_poly.pdbx_strand_id
1 'polypeptide(L)'
;MFKKKKRSEISVVNNLISYFDEYKFSKKYSRDLLVAFKLDATKRRYKNWSELLYYCKFSANPVGRFVINATYSQKKKKINERKILHASDMLCTALQIINHIQDCKDDFRNLDRVYIPENFLKKHQLNVNILTKKSSCQNFNKMKIEIISKVENLLKDIKENLQLIDIWKLKKETLIILNIAKRLCFLLKINDPLKKKIKLSSIDLIFCFIKGIIWD
;
A
#
# COMPACT_ATOMS: atom_id res chain seq x y z
N MET A 1 -33.50 -5.20 -25.95
CA MET A 1 -33.72 -3.76 -25.69
C MET A 1 -33.20 -3.42 -24.30
N PHE A 2 -31.94 -3.00 -24.16
CA PHE A 2 -31.35 -2.68 -22.85
C PHE A 2 -31.97 -1.37 -22.31
N LYS A 3 -32.66 -1.45 -21.16
CA LYS A 3 -33.26 -0.28 -20.48
C LYS A 3 -32.22 0.82 -20.29
N LYS A 4 -32.55 2.07 -20.67
CA LYS A 4 -31.75 3.28 -20.38
C LYS A 4 -31.31 3.24 -18.90
N LYS A 5 -29.99 3.29 -18.65
CA LYS A 5 -29.43 3.38 -17.28
C LYS A 5 -30.10 4.57 -16.58
N LYS A 6 -30.95 4.33 -15.56
CA LYS A 6 -31.47 5.39 -14.67
C LYS A 6 -30.27 6.11 -14.08
N ARG A 7 -30.15 7.43 -14.30
CA ARG A 7 -29.16 8.27 -13.62
C ARG A 7 -29.50 8.30 -12.13
N SER A 8 -28.49 8.19 -11.28
CA SER A 8 -28.62 8.40 -9.84
C SER A 8 -28.86 9.88 -9.55
N GLU A 9 -29.51 10.22 -8.44
CA GLU A 9 -29.60 11.61 -7.96
C GLU A 9 -28.24 12.12 -7.45
N ILE A 10 -27.30 11.22 -7.17
CA ILE A 10 -25.97 11.56 -6.68
C ILE A 10 -25.03 11.79 -7.88
N SER A 11 -24.64 13.05 -8.11
CA SER A 11 -23.78 13.46 -9.23
C SER A 11 -22.47 12.65 -9.33
N VAL A 12 -21.82 12.39 -8.19
CA VAL A 12 -20.58 11.60 -8.13
C VAL A 12 -20.77 10.18 -8.67
N VAL A 13 -21.92 9.56 -8.40
CA VAL A 13 -22.22 8.20 -8.89
C VAL A 13 -22.38 8.20 -10.41
N ASN A 14 -23.02 9.23 -10.97
CA ASN A 14 -23.16 9.35 -12.43
C ASN A 14 -21.80 9.54 -13.12
N ASN A 15 -20.93 10.38 -12.55
CA ASN A 15 -19.57 10.59 -13.07
C ASN A 15 -18.74 9.29 -13.00
N LEU A 16 -18.84 8.54 -11.90
CA LEU A 16 -18.19 7.24 -11.78
C LEU A 16 -18.68 6.25 -12.86
N ILE A 17 -19.98 6.23 -13.15
CA ILE A 17 -20.53 5.37 -14.19
C ILE A 17 -19.96 5.73 -15.57
N SER A 18 -19.83 7.01 -15.92
CA SER A 18 -19.21 7.41 -17.19
C SER A 18 -17.73 7.02 -17.26
N TYR A 19 -16.99 7.16 -16.16
CA TYR A 19 -15.58 6.74 -16.12
C TYR A 19 -15.40 5.22 -16.25
N PHE A 20 -16.38 4.40 -15.85
CA PHE A 20 -16.31 2.94 -16.08
C PHE A 20 -16.48 2.55 -17.54
N ASP A 21 -17.23 3.34 -18.32
CA ASP A 21 -17.40 3.12 -19.75
C ASP A 21 -16.12 3.56 -20.51
N GLU A 22 -15.45 4.64 -20.06
CA GLU A 22 -14.16 5.12 -20.59
C GLU A 22 -12.97 4.22 -20.20
N TYR A 23 -12.87 3.84 -18.93
CA TYR A 23 -11.77 3.07 -18.37
C TYR A 23 -12.25 1.67 -17.94
N LYS A 24 -12.30 0.73 -18.88
CA LYS A 24 -12.86 -0.62 -18.64
C LYS A 24 -12.19 -1.39 -17.49
N PHE A 25 -10.90 -1.15 -17.22
CA PHE A 25 -10.17 -1.78 -16.12
C PHE A 25 -10.66 -1.32 -14.74
N SER A 26 -11.22 -0.12 -14.64
CA SER A 26 -11.67 0.50 -13.39
C SER A 26 -12.73 -0.34 -12.70
N LYS A 27 -13.65 -0.94 -13.47
CA LYS A 27 -14.68 -1.83 -12.93
C LYS A 27 -14.08 -3.02 -12.17
N LYS A 28 -12.98 -3.58 -12.67
CA LYS A 28 -12.27 -4.69 -12.00
C LYS A 28 -11.61 -4.20 -10.71
N TYR A 29 -10.83 -3.12 -10.78
CA TYR A 29 -10.09 -2.61 -9.62
C TYR A 29 -11.00 -2.08 -8.52
N SER A 30 -12.13 -1.44 -8.86
CA SER A 30 -13.14 -1.06 -7.88
C SER A 30 -13.77 -2.27 -7.19
N ARG A 31 -14.03 -3.36 -7.93
CA ARG A 31 -14.54 -4.61 -7.32
C ARG A 31 -13.50 -5.28 -6.43
N ASP A 32 -12.23 -5.25 -6.82
CA ASP A 32 -11.13 -5.74 -6.00
C ASP A 32 -11.08 -4.96 -4.67
N LEU A 33 -11.21 -3.63 -4.69
CA LEU A 33 -11.29 -2.81 -3.46
C LEU A 33 -12.50 -3.16 -2.59
N LEU A 34 -13.67 -3.47 -3.18
CA LEU A 34 -14.84 -3.91 -2.42
C LEU A 34 -14.59 -5.23 -1.65
N VAL A 35 -13.67 -6.09 -2.13
CA VAL A 35 -13.24 -7.28 -1.36
C VAL A 35 -12.54 -6.85 -0.08
N ALA A 36 -11.63 -5.89 -0.14
CA ALA A 36 -10.96 -5.35 1.04
C ALA A 36 -11.95 -4.68 2.01
N PHE A 37 -12.94 -3.93 1.51
CA PHE A 37 -13.95 -3.31 2.38
C PHE A 37 -14.81 -4.34 3.11
N LYS A 38 -15.15 -5.46 2.45
CA LYS A 38 -15.84 -6.58 3.12
C LYS A 38 -14.96 -7.24 4.18
N LEU A 39 -13.66 -7.39 3.91
CA LEU A 39 -12.70 -7.89 4.90
C LEU A 39 -12.61 -6.93 6.08
N ASP A 40 -12.50 -5.63 5.85
CA ASP A 40 -12.46 -4.61 6.90
C ASP A 40 -13.70 -4.64 7.81
N ALA A 41 -14.86 -4.95 7.25
CA ALA A 41 -16.11 -5.05 8.02
C ALA A 41 -16.18 -6.31 8.90
N THR A 42 -15.52 -7.42 8.50
CA THR A 42 -15.75 -8.74 9.11
C THR A 42 -14.51 -9.37 9.75
N LYS A 43 -13.31 -8.97 9.33
CA LYS A 43 -12.03 -9.57 9.73
C LYS A 43 -11.20 -8.57 10.53
N ARG A 44 -10.89 -8.95 11.77
CA ARG A 44 -10.15 -8.10 12.72
C ARG A 44 -8.71 -8.52 12.98
N ARG A 45 -8.35 -9.76 12.64
CA ARG A 45 -7.04 -10.38 12.92
C ARG A 45 -6.55 -11.16 11.71
N TYR A 46 -5.23 -11.26 11.56
CA TYR A 46 -4.57 -11.97 10.46
C TYR A 46 -3.68 -13.07 11.02
N LYS A 47 -3.85 -14.31 10.55
CA LYS A 47 -3.14 -15.45 11.13
C LYS A 47 -1.65 -15.44 10.80
N ASN A 48 -1.32 -15.09 9.56
CA ASN A 48 0.03 -15.19 9.02
C ASN A 48 0.29 -14.15 7.92
N TRP A 49 1.55 -14.13 7.44
CA TRP A 49 2.01 -13.21 6.40
C TRP A 49 1.17 -13.30 5.12
N SER A 50 0.82 -14.51 4.69
CA SER A 50 0.05 -14.73 3.45
C SER A 50 -1.35 -14.14 3.54
N GLU A 51 -2.02 -14.20 4.69
CA GLU A 51 -3.32 -13.54 4.87
C GLU A 51 -3.22 -12.01 4.82
N LEU A 52 -2.15 -11.44 5.38
CA LEU A 52 -1.90 -10.00 5.29
C LEU A 52 -1.62 -9.57 3.84
N LEU A 53 -0.78 -10.32 3.13
CA LEU A 53 -0.54 -10.08 1.69
C LEU A 53 -1.81 -10.23 0.86
N TYR A 54 -2.66 -11.20 1.19
CA TYR A 54 -3.96 -11.37 0.53
C TYR A 54 -4.84 -10.14 0.74
N TYR A 55 -4.87 -9.56 1.94
CA TYR A 55 -5.57 -8.30 2.16
C TYR A 55 -4.99 -7.16 1.32
N CYS A 56 -3.67 -6.95 1.35
CA CYS A 56 -2.99 -5.90 0.58
C CYS A 56 -3.22 -6.02 -0.94
N LYS A 57 -3.35 -7.24 -1.44
CA LYS A 57 -3.71 -7.53 -2.85
C LYS A 57 -5.03 -6.86 -3.26
N PHE A 58 -5.96 -6.68 -2.33
CA PHE A 58 -7.25 -6.05 -2.59
C PHE A 58 -7.32 -4.61 -2.10
N SER A 59 -6.66 -4.26 -0.99
CA SER A 59 -6.75 -2.92 -0.39
C SER A 59 -5.82 -1.88 -1.03
N ALA A 60 -4.71 -2.31 -1.62
CA ALA A 60 -3.67 -1.40 -2.10
C ALA A 60 -3.31 -1.60 -3.59
N ASN A 61 -3.05 -2.84 -4.01
CA ASN A 61 -2.58 -3.13 -5.37
C ASN A 61 -3.51 -2.60 -6.50
N PRO A 62 -4.86 -2.67 -6.37
CA PRO A 62 -5.75 -2.15 -7.41
C PRO A 62 -5.59 -0.64 -7.62
N VAL A 63 -5.18 0.12 -6.59
CA VAL A 63 -4.96 1.57 -6.70
C VAL A 63 -3.75 1.88 -7.58
N GLY A 64 -2.61 1.23 -7.34
CA GLY A 64 -1.41 1.41 -8.17
C GLY A 64 -1.66 1.01 -9.62
N ARG A 65 -2.30 -0.15 -9.82
CA ARG A 65 -2.70 -0.60 -11.17
C ARG A 65 -3.65 0.37 -11.85
N PHE A 66 -4.59 0.97 -11.12
CA PHE A 66 -5.50 1.98 -11.68
C PHE A 66 -4.72 3.21 -12.14
N VAL A 67 -3.86 3.79 -11.30
CA VAL A 67 -3.09 5.00 -11.62
C VAL A 67 -2.23 4.77 -12.86
N ILE A 68 -1.54 3.64 -12.95
CA ILE A 68 -0.72 3.30 -14.11
C ILE A 68 -1.60 3.19 -15.36
N ASN A 69 -2.63 2.34 -15.35
CA ASN A 69 -3.45 2.12 -16.54
C ASN A 69 -4.21 3.39 -16.99
N ALA A 70 -4.69 4.20 -16.05
CA ALA A 70 -5.32 5.49 -16.36
C ALA A 70 -4.34 6.43 -17.04
N THR A 71 -3.11 6.54 -16.53
CA THR A 71 -2.07 7.39 -17.11
C THR A 71 -1.70 6.96 -18.54
N TYR A 72 -1.52 5.65 -18.77
CA TYR A 72 -1.26 5.11 -20.11
C TYR A 72 -2.43 5.34 -21.07
N SER A 73 -3.66 5.12 -20.61
CA SER A 73 -4.89 5.36 -21.38
C SER A 73 -5.02 6.82 -21.79
N GLN A 74 -4.80 7.77 -20.86
CA GLN A 74 -4.82 9.21 -21.14
C GLN A 74 -3.75 9.63 -22.15
N LYS A 75 -2.56 9.01 -22.09
CA LYS A 75 -1.48 9.24 -23.07
C LYS A 75 -1.67 8.48 -24.38
N LYS A 76 -2.77 7.73 -24.53
CA LYS A 76 -3.05 6.86 -25.69
C LYS A 76 -1.90 5.88 -25.98
N LYS A 77 -1.18 5.46 -24.94
CA LYS A 77 -0.09 4.49 -25.00
C LYS A 77 -0.59 3.13 -24.53
N LYS A 78 -0.07 2.06 -25.13
CA LYS A 78 -0.24 0.71 -24.58
C LYS A 78 0.76 0.52 -23.47
N ILE A 79 0.30 0.10 -22.30
CA ILE A 79 1.21 -0.38 -21.27
C ILE A 79 1.87 -1.65 -21.80
N ASN A 80 3.20 -1.64 -21.90
CA ASN A 80 3.93 -2.87 -22.06
C ASN A 80 4.31 -3.38 -20.66
N GLU A 81 4.26 -4.69 -20.50
CA GLU A 81 4.82 -5.46 -19.39
C GLU A 81 4.00 -5.71 -18.12
N ARG A 82 3.86 -7.02 -17.85
CA ARG A 82 3.49 -7.59 -16.54
C ARG A 82 4.47 -7.19 -15.43
N LYS A 83 5.73 -6.89 -15.77
CA LYS A 83 6.80 -6.51 -14.84
C LYS A 83 6.50 -5.19 -14.13
N ILE A 84 6.06 -4.16 -14.87
CA ILE A 84 5.66 -2.86 -14.30
C ILE A 84 4.51 -3.03 -13.30
N LEU A 85 3.46 -3.75 -13.68
CA LEU A 85 2.31 -3.96 -12.79
C LEU A 85 2.69 -4.78 -11.55
N HIS A 86 3.55 -5.80 -11.70
CA HIS A 86 4.06 -6.56 -10.56
C HIS A 86 4.91 -5.69 -9.62
N ALA A 87 5.79 -4.85 -10.15
CA ALA A 87 6.57 -3.92 -9.37
C ALA A 87 5.69 -2.90 -8.63
N SER A 88 4.65 -2.39 -9.29
CA SER A 88 3.64 -1.54 -8.65
C SER A 88 2.90 -2.26 -7.53
N ASP A 89 2.52 -3.52 -7.71
CA ASP A 89 1.86 -4.31 -6.67
C ASP A 89 2.75 -4.48 -5.44
N MET A 90 4.03 -4.80 -5.65
CA MET A 90 4.99 -4.94 -4.56
C MET A 90 5.18 -3.63 -3.81
N LEU A 91 5.28 -2.50 -4.52
CA LEU A 91 5.39 -1.17 -3.93
C LEU A 91 4.14 -0.79 -3.14
N CYS A 92 2.94 -1.02 -3.70
CA CYS A 92 1.67 -0.75 -3.02
C CYS A 92 1.49 -1.63 -1.77
N THR A 93 1.79 -2.93 -1.87
CA THR A 93 1.75 -3.84 -0.73
C THR A 93 2.73 -3.42 0.36
N ALA A 94 3.96 -3.04 0.00
CA ALA A 94 4.96 -2.57 0.95
C ALA A 94 4.50 -1.32 1.70
N LEU A 95 4.00 -0.31 0.99
CA LEU A 95 3.47 0.93 1.57
C LEU A 95 2.27 0.66 2.50
N GLN A 96 1.39 -0.26 2.10
CA GLN A 96 0.25 -0.61 2.93
C GLN A 96 0.67 -1.27 4.24
N ILE A 97 1.66 -2.16 4.21
CA ILE A 97 2.20 -2.79 5.43
C ILE A 97 2.94 -1.76 6.28
N ILE A 98 3.69 -0.84 5.67
CA ILE A 98 4.32 0.29 6.37
C ILE A 98 3.27 1.10 7.15
N ASN A 99 2.16 1.46 6.49
CA ASN A 99 1.04 2.17 7.14
C ASN A 99 0.47 1.36 8.31
N HIS A 100 0.24 0.06 8.11
CA HIS A 100 -0.25 -0.83 9.18
C HIS A 100 0.67 -0.88 10.41
N ILE A 101 2.00 -0.80 10.24
CA ILE A 101 2.92 -0.75 11.38
C ILE A 101 2.96 0.64 12.01
N GLN A 102 2.90 1.71 11.20
CA GLN A 102 2.84 3.10 11.72
C GLN A 102 1.60 3.34 12.57
N ASP A 103 0.45 2.79 12.15
CA ASP A 103 -0.86 3.06 12.73
C ASP A 103 -1.38 1.91 13.62
N CYS A 104 -0.57 0.87 13.88
CA CYS A 104 -0.98 -0.34 14.60
C CYS A 104 -1.66 -0.09 15.96
N LYS A 105 -1.26 0.98 16.66
CA LYS A 105 -1.84 1.40 17.94
C LYS A 105 -3.24 2.00 17.76
N ASP A 106 -3.40 2.87 16.77
CA ASP A 106 -4.64 3.59 16.51
C ASP A 106 -5.66 2.66 15.84
N ASP A 107 -5.21 1.80 14.92
CA ASP A 107 -6.02 0.74 14.32
C ASP A 107 -6.61 -0.19 15.39
N PHE A 108 -5.81 -0.56 16.39
CA PHE A 108 -6.29 -1.40 17.48
C PHE A 108 -7.28 -0.65 18.39
N ARG A 109 -6.93 0.58 18.81
CA ARG A 109 -7.74 1.35 19.76
C ARG A 109 -9.07 1.82 19.19
N ASN A 110 -9.08 2.26 17.94
CA ASN A 110 -10.23 2.93 17.35
C ASN A 110 -11.10 1.98 16.53
N LEU A 111 -10.52 0.91 15.97
CA LEU A 111 -11.22 0.02 15.04
C LEU A 111 -11.28 -1.44 15.53
N ASP A 112 -10.61 -1.77 16.65
CA ASP A 112 -10.36 -3.14 17.08
C ASP A 112 -9.76 -4.01 15.96
N ARG A 113 -8.83 -3.45 15.17
CA ARG A 113 -8.14 -4.17 14.09
C ARG A 113 -6.66 -4.33 14.38
N VAL A 114 -6.13 -5.51 14.07
CA VAL A 114 -4.69 -5.80 14.18
C VAL A 114 -4.21 -6.46 12.90
N TYR A 115 -3.47 -5.70 12.11
CA TYR A 115 -2.87 -6.16 10.85
C TYR A 115 -1.54 -6.91 11.03
N ILE A 116 -0.86 -6.70 12.17
CA ILE A 116 0.32 -7.49 12.54
C ILE A 116 -0.11 -8.96 12.66
N PRO A 117 0.48 -9.89 11.89
CA PRO A 117 -0.04 -11.25 11.91
C PRO A 117 0.26 -11.96 13.24
N GLU A 118 -0.70 -12.77 13.69
CA GLU A 118 -0.66 -13.44 15.00
C GLU A 118 0.56 -14.35 15.18
N ASN A 119 1.01 -15.01 14.10
CA ASN A 119 2.20 -15.85 14.17
C ASN A 119 3.47 -15.05 14.49
N PHE A 120 3.60 -13.79 14.05
CA PHE A 120 4.70 -12.91 14.44
C PHE A 120 4.61 -12.50 15.90
N LEU A 121 3.41 -12.13 16.38
CA LEU A 121 3.20 -11.83 17.80
C LEU A 121 3.60 -13.04 18.67
N LYS A 122 3.07 -14.22 18.36
CA LYS A 122 3.36 -15.47 19.08
C LYS A 122 4.85 -15.84 19.04
N LYS A 123 5.49 -15.78 17.86
CA LYS A 123 6.93 -16.06 17.69
C LYS A 123 7.80 -15.19 18.60
N HIS A 124 7.41 -13.94 18.81
CA HIS A 124 8.14 -13.00 19.67
C HIS A 124 7.58 -12.92 21.09
N GLN A 125 6.75 -13.87 21.51
CA GLN A 125 6.15 -13.97 22.85
C GLN A 125 5.34 -12.71 23.23
N LEU A 126 4.59 -12.19 22.26
CA LEU A 126 3.72 -11.03 22.40
C LEU A 126 2.26 -11.44 22.25
N ASN A 127 1.39 -10.65 22.87
CA ASN A 127 -0.05 -10.65 22.61
C ASN A 127 -0.49 -9.26 22.14
N VAL A 128 -1.73 -9.14 21.67
CA VAL A 128 -2.28 -7.89 21.13
C VAL A 128 -2.27 -6.73 22.14
N ASN A 129 -2.25 -7.01 23.45
CA ASN A 129 -2.27 -5.97 24.49
C ASN A 129 -1.01 -5.10 24.46
N ILE A 130 0.09 -5.53 23.80
CA ILE A 130 1.26 -4.66 23.57
C ILE A 130 0.87 -3.36 22.86
N LEU A 131 -0.14 -3.39 21.98
CA LEU A 131 -0.62 -2.23 21.23
C LEU A 131 -1.36 -1.21 22.12
N THR A 132 -1.73 -1.58 23.35
CA THR A 132 -2.29 -0.62 24.32
C THR A 132 -1.21 0.24 24.98
N LYS A 133 0.05 -0.22 24.97
CA LYS A 133 1.14 0.38 25.75
C LYS A 133 1.59 1.72 25.16
N LYS A 134 2.22 2.55 26.01
CA LYS A 134 2.78 3.85 25.60
C LYS A 134 4.08 3.72 24.79
N SER A 135 4.78 2.58 24.91
CA SER A 135 6.02 2.29 24.20
C SER A 135 6.21 0.79 23.96
N SER A 136 7.00 0.46 22.95
CA SER A 136 7.40 -0.89 22.60
C SER A 136 8.38 -1.49 23.62
N CYS A 137 8.30 -2.81 23.81
CA CYS A 137 9.34 -3.60 24.47
C CYS A 137 10.35 -4.12 23.44
N GLN A 138 11.44 -4.72 23.90
CA GLN A 138 12.48 -5.28 23.02
C GLN A 138 11.93 -6.33 22.05
N ASN A 139 11.02 -7.20 22.51
CA ASN A 139 10.40 -8.22 21.67
C ASN A 139 9.53 -7.61 20.57
N PHE A 140 8.81 -6.53 20.85
CA PHE A 140 8.06 -5.80 19.82
C PHE A 140 9.02 -5.20 18.78
N ASN A 141 10.16 -4.64 19.20
CA ASN A 141 11.15 -4.13 18.27
C ASN A 141 11.77 -5.22 17.37
N LYS A 142 12.09 -6.39 17.93
CA LYS A 142 12.56 -7.55 17.14
C LYS A 142 11.51 -7.99 16.10
N MET A 143 10.26 -8.11 16.52
CA MET A 143 9.13 -8.48 15.66
C MET A 143 8.90 -7.46 14.53
N LYS A 144 8.88 -6.17 14.88
CA LYS A 144 8.79 -5.06 13.93
C LYS A 144 9.93 -5.11 12.91
N ILE A 145 11.17 -5.28 13.36
CA ILE A 145 12.33 -5.39 12.45
C ILE A 145 12.16 -6.58 11.49
N GLU A 146 11.69 -7.74 11.98
CA GLU A 146 11.44 -8.91 11.11
C GLU A 146 10.40 -8.62 10.02
N ILE A 147 9.28 -7.97 10.37
CA ILE A 147 8.24 -7.58 9.42
C ILE A 147 8.80 -6.57 8.41
N ILE A 148 9.53 -5.54 8.87
CA ILE A 148 10.09 -4.53 7.97
C ILE A 148 11.14 -5.15 7.03
N SER A 149 11.94 -6.12 7.48
CA SER A 149 12.84 -6.86 6.58
C SER A 149 12.08 -7.64 5.50
N LYS A 150 10.90 -8.20 5.82
CA LYS A 150 10.02 -8.79 4.79
C LYS A 150 9.47 -7.76 3.82
N VAL A 151 9.13 -6.55 4.30
CA VAL A 151 8.70 -5.44 3.44
C VAL A 151 9.83 -5.00 2.50
N GLU A 152 11.07 -4.89 3.01
CA GLU A 152 12.23 -4.57 2.17
C GLU A 152 12.47 -5.62 1.09
N ASN A 153 12.21 -6.90 1.37
CA ASN A 153 12.28 -7.96 0.35
C ASN A 153 11.24 -7.77 -0.77
N LEU A 154 10.06 -7.21 -0.48
CA LEU A 154 9.09 -6.86 -1.54
C LEU A 154 9.61 -5.72 -2.42
N LEU A 155 10.37 -4.79 -1.83
CA LEU A 155 10.97 -3.64 -2.53
C LEU A 155 12.29 -3.99 -3.22
N LYS A 156 12.78 -5.22 -3.06
CA LYS A 156 14.02 -5.69 -3.66
C LYS A 156 13.81 -5.88 -5.16
N ASP A 157 14.75 -5.39 -5.95
CA ASP A 157 14.82 -5.59 -7.41
C ASP A 157 13.60 -5.07 -8.21
N ILE A 158 12.69 -4.30 -7.59
CA ILE A 158 11.56 -3.69 -8.31
C ILE A 158 11.94 -2.40 -9.03
N LYS A 159 13.09 -1.79 -8.71
CA LYS A 159 13.56 -0.54 -9.33
C LYS A 159 13.68 -0.69 -10.85
N GLU A 160 14.36 -1.75 -11.29
CA GLU A 160 14.59 -2.04 -12.71
C GLU A 160 13.25 -2.17 -13.46
N ASN A 161 12.28 -2.86 -12.86
CA ASN A 161 10.95 -3.01 -13.45
C ASN A 161 10.14 -1.70 -13.47
N LEU A 162 10.33 -0.79 -12.49
CA LEU A 162 9.71 0.54 -12.53
C LEU A 162 10.38 1.47 -13.56
N GLN A 163 11.67 1.29 -13.85
CA GLN A 163 12.38 2.06 -14.87
C GLN A 163 11.88 1.76 -16.29
N LEU A 164 11.19 0.64 -16.49
CA LEU A 164 10.55 0.27 -17.77
C LEU A 164 9.31 1.14 -18.09
N ILE A 165 8.84 1.97 -17.15
CA ILE A 165 7.77 2.95 -17.40
C ILE A 165 8.28 4.03 -18.38
N ASP A 166 7.72 4.05 -19.58
CA ASP A 166 8.12 4.98 -20.64
C ASP A 166 7.50 6.38 -20.50
N ILE A 167 6.45 6.53 -19.68
CA ILE A 167 5.86 7.83 -19.33
C ILE A 167 6.71 8.47 -18.24
N TRP A 168 7.59 9.38 -18.64
CA TRP A 168 8.59 10.02 -17.77
C TRP A 168 8.07 10.53 -16.42
N LYS A 169 6.93 11.25 -16.42
CA LYS A 169 6.34 11.78 -15.17
C LYS A 169 5.92 10.65 -14.22
N LEU A 170 5.25 9.62 -14.75
CA LEU A 170 4.83 8.46 -13.98
C LEU A 170 6.04 7.66 -13.47
N LYS A 171 7.06 7.46 -14.31
CA LYS A 171 8.31 6.81 -13.91
C LYS A 171 8.92 7.52 -12.70
N LYS A 172 9.13 8.84 -12.79
CA LYS A 172 9.67 9.64 -11.68
C LYS A 172 8.84 9.53 -10.41
N GLU A 173 7.53 9.69 -10.51
CA GLU A 173 6.63 9.57 -9.35
C GLU A 173 6.77 8.20 -8.67
N THR A 174 6.76 7.10 -9.44
CA THR A 174 6.93 5.75 -8.87
C THR A 174 8.30 5.52 -8.23
N LEU A 175 9.38 6.06 -8.81
CA LEU A 175 10.73 5.97 -8.24
C LEU A 175 10.88 6.81 -6.95
N ILE A 176 10.24 7.98 -6.90
CA ILE A 176 10.17 8.80 -5.68
C ILE A 176 9.42 8.04 -4.59
N ILE A 177 8.28 7.44 -4.91
CA ILE A 177 7.50 6.63 -3.97
C ILE A 177 8.29 5.41 -3.48
N LEU A 178 9.08 4.76 -4.35
CA LEU A 178 10.00 3.69 -3.94
C LEU A 178 11.03 4.18 -2.91
N ASN A 179 11.63 5.36 -3.14
CA ASN A 179 12.58 5.96 -2.19
C ASN A 179 11.91 6.31 -0.85
N ILE A 180 10.69 6.84 -0.90
CA ILE A 180 9.85 7.09 0.28
C ILE A 180 9.62 5.79 1.06
N ALA A 181 9.21 4.71 0.39
CA ALA A 181 8.98 3.42 1.03
C ALA A 181 10.24 2.88 1.72
N LYS A 182 11.39 2.92 1.03
CA LYS A 182 12.69 2.53 1.60
C LYS A 182 13.07 3.38 2.81
N ARG A 183 12.85 4.70 2.75
CA ARG A 183 13.13 5.61 3.86
C ARG A 183 12.21 5.34 5.06
N LEU A 184 10.93 5.08 4.82
CA LEU A 184 9.98 4.71 5.87
C LEU A 184 10.35 3.37 6.53
N CYS A 185 10.80 2.37 5.78
CA CYS A 185 11.35 1.13 6.35
C CYS A 185 12.51 1.41 7.30
N PHE A 186 13.49 2.22 6.88
CA PHE A 186 14.60 2.63 7.73
C PHE A 186 14.13 3.32 9.02
N LEU A 187 13.25 4.32 8.89
CA LEU A 187 12.72 5.06 10.04
C LEU A 187 11.95 4.14 11.00
N LEU A 188 11.18 3.19 10.48
CA LEU A 188 10.44 2.21 11.28
C LEU A 188 11.36 1.25 12.03
N LYS A 189 12.52 0.89 11.49
CA LYS A 189 13.50 0.06 12.22
C LYS A 189 14.03 0.79 13.45
N ILE A 190 14.40 2.06 13.31
CA ILE A 190 15.07 2.82 14.38
C ILE A 190 14.13 3.57 15.34
N ASN A 191 12.86 3.80 14.96
CA ASN A 191 11.89 4.50 15.80
C ASN A 191 10.80 3.56 16.33
N ASP A 192 10.16 3.97 17.42
CA ASP A 192 9.06 3.25 18.06
C ASP A 192 7.68 3.80 17.61
N PRO A 193 6.90 3.03 16.81
CA PRO A 193 5.57 3.47 16.36
C PRO A 193 4.54 3.58 17.49
N LEU A 194 4.76 2.95 18.65
CA LEU A 194 3.84 3.06 19.78
C LEU A 194 4.01 4.37 20.57
N LYS A 195 5.21 4.98 20.48
CA LYS A 195 5.51 6.28 21.11
C LYS A 195 5.02 7.45 20.28
N LYS A 196 5.29 7.43 18.98
CA LYS A 196 4.92 8.51 18.05
C LYS A 196 4.64 7.96 16.66
N LYS A 197 3.77 8.65 15.93
CA LYS A 197 3.56 8.36 14.51
C LYS A 197 4.85 8.66 13.75
N ILE A 198 5.35 7.66 13.04
CA ILE A 198 6.57 7.76 12.24
C ILE A 198 6.18 8.36 10.89
N LYS A 199 6.79 9.47 10.50
CA LYS A 199 6.54 10.17 9.23
C LYS A 199 7.86 10.63 8.64
N LEU A 200 7.87 10.91 7.34
CA LEU A 200 8.99 11.58 6.70
C LEU A 200 9.07 13.04 7.16
N SER A 201 10.29 13.53 7.36
CA SER A 201 10.54 14.97 7.48
C SER A 201 10.53 15.65 6.11
N SER A 202 10.45 16.98 6.09
CA SER A 202 10.57 17.76 4.86
C SER A 202 11.91 17.52 4.16
N ILE A 203 13.00 17.34 4.93
CA ILE A 203 14.34 17.02 4.42
C ILE A 203 14.34 15.62 3.79
N ASP A 204 13.71 14.63 4.43
CA ASP A 204 13.60 13.29 3.85
C ASP A 204 12.86 13.32 2.52
N LEU A 205 11.78 14.10 2.42
CA LEU A 205 11.04 14.27 1.17
C LEU A 205 11.96 14.85 0.09
N ILE A 206 12.66 15.96 0.37
CA ILE A 206 13.60 16.57 -0.58
C ILE A 206 14.61 15.54 -1.10
N PHE A 207 15.25 14.76 -0.21
CA PHE A 207 16.19 13.72 -0.63
C PHE A 207 15.54 12.62 -1.47
N CYS A 208 14.32 12.19 -1.13
CA CYS A 208 13.59 11.19 -1.92
C CYS A 208 13.24 11.70 -3.32
N PHE A 209 12.84 12.97 -3.42
CA PHE A 209 12.59 13.66 -4.68
C PHE A 209 13.85 13.76 -5.54
N ILE A 210 14.96 14.26 -4.96
CA ILE A 210 16.26 14.40 -5.63
C ILE A 210 16.74 13.04 -6.14
N LYS A 211 16.75 11.99 -5.29
CA LYS A 211 17.17 10.64 -5.71
C LYS A 211 16.27 10.04 -6.78
N GLY A 212 14.97 10.35 -6.77
CA GLY A 212 14.04 9.88 -7.80
C GLY A 212 14.18 10.61 -9.14
N ILE A 213 14.78 11.80 -9.16
CA ILE A 213 14.98 12.62 -10.36
C ILE A 213 16.38 12.44 -10.97
N ILE A 214 17.41 12.32 -10.13
CA ILE A 214 18.83 12.36 -10.56
C ILE A 214 19.38 10.96 -10.87
N TRP A 215 18.82 9.89 -10.31
CA TRP A 215 19.31 8.51 -10.49
C TRP A 215 18.41 7.67 -11.42
N ASP A 216 17.98 8.33 -12.51
CA ASP A 216 17.50 7.75 -13.76
C ASP A 216 18.70 7.43 -14.66
#